data_AF-A0A358Q238-F1
#
_entry.id   AF-A0A358Q238-F1
#
_cell.length_a   1.000
_cell.length_b   1.000
_cell.length_c   1.000
_cell.angle_alpha   90.00
_cell.angle_beta   90.00
_cell.angle_gamma   90.00
#
_symmetry.space_group_name_H-M   'P 1'
#
loop_
_entity.id
_entity.type
_entity.pdbx_description
1 polymer ?
#
loop_
_entity_poly.entity_id
_entity_poly.type
_entity_poly.pdbx_seq_one_letter_code
_entity_poly.pdbx_strand_id
1 'polypeptide(L)'
;MDRIIGIGEYVTTNAPQDVIKTYALASCVAVTIYNPVIHLAGMIHIALPNPSDLQETLRRPGYYATTGIPILVDQLCRKYGSQRKDLQVKIFGGAVSIRTDDYFNIGPKNIKAVREILLGMDLKILDAYIGGEISRSITMSVRTGNIEVITLPFNF
;
A
#
# COMPACT_ATOMS: atom_id res chain seq x y z
N MET A 1 10.04 -15.60 6.21
CA MET A 1 9.13 -15.56 7.35
C MET A 1 7.94 -14.68 7.00
N ASP A 2 6.81 -14.88 7.65
CA ASP A 2 5.63 -14.02 7.42
C ASP A 2 5.83 -12.67 8.11
N ARG A 3 5.60 -11.60 7.36
CA ARG A 3 5.56 -10.21 7.83
C ARG A 3 4.16 -9.67 7.61
N ILE A 4 3.34 -9.71 8.65
CA ILE A 4 1.99 -9.17 8.60
C ILE A 4 2.07 -7.69 8.97
N ILE A 5 1.51 -6.81 8.14
CA ILE A 5 1.35 -5.39 8.45
C ILE A 5 -0.12 -5.04 8.62
N GLY A 6 -0.42 -4.33 9.71
CA GLY A 6 -1.72 -3.76 10.00
C GLY A 6 -1.92 -2.38 9.39
N ILE A 7 -3.03 -1.75 9.75
CA ILE A 7 -3.42 -0.42 9.26
C ILE A 7 -2.39 0.63 9.70
N GLY A 8 -1.86 1.38 8.75
CA GLY A 8 -0.86 2.41 8.98
C GLY A 8 0.55 1.89 9.23
N GLU A 9 0.76 0.59 9.14
CA GLU A 9 2.08 -0.03 9.20
C GLU A 9 2.67 -0.19 7.79
N TYR A 10 4.00 -0.27 7.75
CA TYR A 10 4.75 -0.51 6.54
C TYR A 10 6.01 -1.31 6.86
N VAL A 11 6.52 -2.00 5.85
CA VAL A 11 7.76 -2.77 6.00
C VAL A 11 8.53 -2.80 4.68
N THR A 12 9.86 -2.84 4.81
CA THR A 12 10.79 -3.09 3.71
C THR A 12 11.68 -4.29 4.04
N THR A 13 11.93 -5.19 3.11
CA THR A 13 12.83 -6.34 3.30
C THR A 13 13.40 -6.82 1.96
N ASN A 14 14.64 -7.28 1.97
CA ASN A 14 15.30 -7.97 0.85
C ASN A 14 15.63 -9.44 1.19
N ALA A 15 15.06 -9.98 2.27
CA ALA A 15 15.25 -11.36 2.66
C ALA A 15 14.36 -12.26 1.77
N PRO A 16 14.91 -13.12 0.89
CA PRO A 16 14.11 -13.85 -0.11
C PRO A 16 13.13 -14.87 0.48
N GLN A 17 13.32 -15.28 1.74
CA GLN A 17 12.40 -16.15 2.46
C GLN A 17 11.18 -15.42 3.01
N ASP A 18 11.15 -14.09 2.96
CA ASP A 18 10.06 -13.31 3.52
C ASP A 18 8.84 -13.24 2.60
N VAL A 19 7.70 -13.13 3.24
CA VAL A 19 6.39 -12.93 2.62
C VAL A 19 5.70 -11.82 3.38
N ILE A 20 5.28 -10.77 2.69
CA ILE A 20 4.61 -9.62 3.30
C ILE A 20 3.10 -9.74 3.08
N LYS A 21 2.31 -9.61 4.15
CA LYS A 21 0.86 -9.80 4.11
C LYS A 21 0.14 -8.61 4.69
N THR A 22 -0.98 -8.23 4.10
CA THR A 22 -1.94 -7.36 4.75
C THR A 22 -3.37 -7.78 4.40
N TYR A 23 -4.28 -7.54 5.32
CA TYR A 23 -5.63 -8.11 5.29
C TYR A 23 -6.68 -7.02 5.24
N ALA A 24 -7.87 -7.39 4.76
CA ALA A 24 -9.09 -6.61 4.85
C ALA A 24 -8.98 -5.17 4.29
N LEU A 25 -8.37 -5.01 3.12
CA LEU A 25 -8.36 -3.77 2.35
C LEU A 25 -9.76 -3.48 1.79
N ALA A 26 -10.62 -2.91 2.65
CA ALA A 26 -11.89 -2.31 2.26
C ALA A 26 -11.62 -0.92 1.65
N SER A 27 -11.97 0.18 2.33
CA SER A 27 -11.66 1.54 1.87
C SER A 27 -10.16 1.89 1.93
N CYS A 28 -9.37 1.14 2.71
CA CYS A 28 -7.92 1.27 2.76
C CYS A 28 -7.26 0.86 1.43
N VAL A 29 -6.04 1.36 1.19
CA VAL A 29 -5.24 1.02 0.01
C VAL A 29 -3.88 0.51 0.43
N ALA A 30 -3.50 -0.67 -0.05
CA ALA A 30 -2.12 -1.14 0.04
C ALA A 30 -1.32 -0.66 -1.16
N VAL A 31 -0.12 -0.15 -0.90
CA VAL A 31 0.88 0.14 -1.94
C VAL A 31 2.01 -0.86 -1.78
N THR A 32 2.27 -1.63 -2.83
CA THR A 32 3.40 -2.54 -2.91
C THR A 32 4.45 -1.99 -3.86
N ILE A 33 5.71 -2.08 -3.46
CA ILE A 33 6.86 -1.65 -4.25
C ILE A 33 7.86 -2.78 -4.30
N TYR A 34 8.32 -3.14 -5.50
CA TYR A 34 9.29 -4.21 -5.71
C TYR A 34 10.45 -3.76 -6.60
N ASN A 35 11.68 -4.06 -6.19
CA ASN A 35 12.85 -3.97 -7.07
C ASN A 35 13.31 -5.39 -7.43
N PRO A 36 13.20 -5.80 -8.71
CA PRO A 36 13.58 -7.14 -9.15
C PRO A 36 15.09 -7.37 -9.21
N VAL A 37 15.91 -6.31 -9.32
CA VAL A 37 17.38 -6.41 -9.44
C VAL A 37 18.01 -6.89 -8.14
N ILE A 38 17.51 -6.37 -7.01
CA ILE A 38 18.04 -6.66 -5.67
C ILE A 38 17.05 -7.44 -4.79
N HIS A 39 15.96 -7.94 -5.37
CA HIS A 39 14.87 -8.63 -4.68
C HIS A 39 14.40 -7.90 -3.42
N LEU A 40 14.21 -6.58 -3.54
CA LEU A 40 13.78 -5.73 -2.44
C LEU A 40 12.29 -5.46 -2.53
N ALA A 41 11.59 -5.67 -1.42
CA ALA A 41 10.17 -5.55 -1.29
C ALA A 41 9.81 -4.48 -0.26
N GLY A 42 8.79 -3.68 -0.57
CA GLY A 42 8.14 -2.74 0.32
C GLY A 42 6.63 -2.88 0.25
N MET A 43 5.94 -2.78 1.39
CA MET A 43 4.48 -2.69 1.44
C MET A 43 4.06 -1.72 2.53
N ILE A 44 2.99 -0.96 2.27
CA ILE A 44 2.33 -0.09 3.26
C ILE A 44 0.82 -0.24 3.17
N HIS A 45 0.13 -0.21 4.31
CA HIS A 45 -1.33 -0.22 4.40
C HIS A 45 -1.84 1.19 4.75
N ILE A 46 -2.32 1.93 3.76
CA ILE A 46 -2.82 3.30 3.93
C ILE A 46 -4.29 3.29 4.32
N ALA A 47 -4.64 4.05 5.36
CA ALA A 47 -6.00 4.21 5.83
C ALA A 47 -6.70 5.45 5.28
N LEU A 48 -5.98 6.57 5.22
CA LEU A 48 -6.52 7.89 4.88
C LEU A 48 -5.61 8.64 3.89
N PRO A 49 -6.13 9.63 3.15
CA PRO A 49 -5.31 10.36 2.19
C PRO A 49 -4.35 11.34 2.87
N ASN A 50 -4.84 12.07 3.88
CA ASN A 50 -4.14 13.16 4.55
C ASN A 50 -4.42 13.17 6.06
N PRO A 51 -3.45 13.60 6.88
CA PRO A 51 -3.66 13.85 8.31
C PRO A 51 -4.57 15.06 8.53
N SER A 52 -5.31 15.06 9.64
CA SER A 52 -6.14 16.20 10.06
C SER A 52 -5.32 17.38 10.56
N ASP A 53 -4.14 17.10 11.11
CA ASP A 53 -3.22 18.07 11.70
C ASP A 53 -1.76 17.56 11.69
N LEU A 54 -0.84 18.42 12.13
CA LEU A 54 0.59 18.08 12.20
C LEU A 54 0.93 17.04 13.28
N GLN A 55 0.17 16.97 14.37
CA GLN A 55 0.44 16.00 15.44
C GLN A 55 0.16 14.57 14.95
N GLU A 56 -0.89 14.41 14.16
CA GLU A 56 -1.23 13.14 13.53
C GLU A 56 -0.15 12.63 12.57
N THR A 57 0.51 13.55 11.86
CA THR A 57 1.64 13.23 10.97
C THR A 57 2.76 12.55 11.74
N LEU A 58 3.10 13.06 12.92
CA LEU A 58 4.20 12.53 13.74
C LEU A 58 3.81 11.23 14.44
N ARG A 59 2.56 11.12 14.90
CA ARG A 59 2.06 9.96 15.65
C ARG A 59 1.87 8.73 14.77
N ARG A 60 1.33 8.91 13.56
CA ARG A 60 0.92 7.80 12.67
C ARG A 60 1.32 8.06 11.21
N PRO A 61 2.61 8.23 10.91
CA PRO A 61 3.05 8.63 9.57
C PRO A 61 2.70 7.60 8.48
N GLY A 62 2.63 6.30 8.80
CA GLY A 62 2.22 5.29 7.82
C GLY A 62 0.71 5.21 7.57
N TYR A 63 -0.10 5.88 8.39
CA TYR A 63 -1.57 5.85 8.29
C TYR A 63 -2.10 6.65 7.11
N TYR A 64 -1.33 7.65 6.66
CA TYR A 64 -1.73 8.60 5.61
C TYR A 64 -0.92 8.41 4.33
N ALA A 65 -1.56 8.56 3.18
CA ALA A 65 -0.90 8.44 1.89
C ALA A 65 0.26 9.44 1.76
N THR A 66 0.02 10.72 2.11
CA THR A 66 0.97 11.83 1.94
C THR A 66 2.24 11.73 2.77
N THR A 67 2.23 10.93 3.83
CA THR A 67 3.38 10.74 4.71
C THR A 67 3.98 9.35 4.56
N GLY A 68 3.14 8.32 4.46
CA GLY A 68 3.56 6.93 4.45
C GLY A 68 4.26 6.51 3.17
N ILE A 69 3.75 6.92 2.00
CA ILE A 69 4.36 6.56 0.71
C ILE A 69 5.76 7.17 0.57
N PRO A 70 5.97 8.47 0.84
CA PRO A 70 7.32 9.04 0.83
C PRO A 70 8.29 8.32 1.76
N ILE A 71 7.86 7.97 2.97
CA ILE A 71 8.70 7.24 3.93
C ILE A 71 9.08 5.85 3.41
N LEU A 72 8.11 5.11 2.86
CA LEU A 72 8.38 3.78 2.30
C LEU A 72 9.41 3.85 1.17
N VAL A 73 9.24 4.77 0.23
CA VAL A 73 10.17 4.95 -0.90
C VAL A 73 11.53 5.40 -0.41
N ASP A 74 11.59 6.33 0.56
CA ASP A 74 12.85 6.79 1.14
C ASP A 74 13.62 5.65 1.79
N GLN A 75 12.94 4.76 2.53
CA GLN A 75 13.56 3.57 3.08
C GLN A 75 14.11 2.64 2.00
N LEU A 76 13.34 2.37 0.93
CA LEU A 76 13.82 1.53 -0.17
C LEU A 76 15.06 2.12 -0.84
N CYS A 77 15.10 3.44 -1.06
CA CYS A 77 16.20 4.12 -1.74
C CYS A 77 17.42 4.33 -0.83
N ARG A 78 17.24 4.92 0.36
CA ARG A 78 18.37 5.29 1.23
C ARG A 78 18.94 4.12 2.00
N LYS A 79 18.09 3.20 2.49
CA LYS A 79 18.55 2.08 3.31
C LYS A 79 19.14 0.93 2.48
N TYR A 80 18.57 0.68 1.29
CA TYR A 80 18.96 -0.45 0.44
C TYR A 80 19.64 -0.04 -0.87
N GLY A 81 19.78 1.26 -1.14
CA GLY A 81 20.43 1.76 -2.35
C GLY A 81 19.60 1.57 -3.63
N SER A 82 18.29 1.30 -3.53
CA SER A 82 17.44 1.13 -4.71
C SER A 82 17.30 2.44 -5.49
N GLN A 83 17.37 2.38 -6.83
CA GLN A 83 17.03 3.53 -7.65
C GLN A 83 15.52 3.55 -7.91
N ARG A 84 14.92 4.75 -7.98
CA ARG A 84 13.48 4.89 -8.23
C ARG A 84 13.03 4.24 -9.54
N LYS A 85 13.86 4.31 -10.57
CA LYS A 85 13.60 3.74 -11.90
C LYS A 85 13.45 2.20 -11.89
N ASP A 86 14.00 1.55 -10.87
CA ASP A 86 13.95 0.08 -10.72
C ASP A 86 12.75 -0.37 -9.87
N LEU A 87 11.99 0.59 -9.31
CA LEU A 87 10.84 0.30 -8.45
C LEU A 87 9.59 0.03 -9.29
N GLN A 88 9.01 -1.14 -9.07
CA GLN A 88 7.75 -1.58 -9.63
C GLN A 88 6.64 -1.36 -8.61
N VAL A 89 5.67 -0.50 -8.93
CA VAL A 89 4.57 -0.18 -8.02
C VAL A 89 3.29 -0.86 -8.44
N LYS A 90 2.58 -1.46 -7.48
CA LYS A 90 1.22 -1.98 -7.63
C LYS A 90 0.34 -1.55 -6.45
N ILE A 91 -0.96 -1.39 -6.68
CA ILE A 91 -1.89 -0.90 -5.66
C ILE A 91 -3.16 -1.76 -5.56
N PHE A 92 -3.66 -1.95 -4.34
CA PHE A 92 -4.78 -2.84 -4.04
C PHE A 92 -5.73 -2.23 -3.01
N GLY A 93 -7.05 -2.47 -3.14
CA GLY A 93 -8.06 -2.01 -2.17
C GLY A 93 -8.84 -0.78 -2.62
N GLY A 94 -9.24 0.09 -1.70
CA GLY A 94 -10.05 1.27 -1.99
C GLY A 94 -11.47 0.93 -2.44
N ALA A 95 -12.03 -0.16 -1.94
CA ALA A 95 -13.42 -0.51 -2.13
C ALA A 95 -14.35 0.56 -1.52
N VAL A 96 -15.54 0.68 -2.09
CA VAL A 96 -16.61 1.56 -1.61
C VAL A 96 -17.54 0.73 -0.72
N SER A 97 -18.00 1.30 0.38
CA SER A 97 -19.05 0.67 1.18
C SER A 97 -20.35 0.62 0.37
N ILE A 98 -21.03 -0.53 0.39
CA ILE A 98 -22.38 -0.69 -0.18
C ILE A 98 -23.42 0.09 0.65
N ARG A 99 -23.09 0.40 1.90
CA ARG A 99 -24.02 1.08 2.81
C ARG A 99 -24.16 2.55 2.41
N THR A 100 -25.41 3.00 2.32
CA THR A 100 -25.82 4.37 1.95
C THR A 100 -25.39 5.44 2.96
N ASP A 101 -24.80 5.05 4.10
CA ASP A 101 -24.28 5.91 5.15
C ASP A 101 -22.78 6.25 5.01
N ASP A 102 -22.06 5.68 4.02
CA ASP A 102 -20.67 6.03 3.73
C ASP A 102 -20.56 7.31 2.87
N TYR A 103 -21.06 8.42 3.43
CA TYR A 103 -21.02 9.76 2.81
C TYR A 103 -19.61 10.22 2.43
N PHE A 104 -18.56 9.62 3.01
CA PHE A 104 -17.21 10.13 2.93
C PHE A 104 -16.40 9.62 1.74
N ASN A 105 -16.86 8.59 1.01
CA ASN A 105 -16.20 8.06 -0.18
C ASN A 105 -14.67 7.86 0.03
N ILE A 106 -14.30 7.26 1.16
CA ILE A 106 -12.89 7.17 1.59
C ILE A 106 -12.04 6.36 0.61
N GLY A 107 -12.56 5.24 0.10
CA GLY A 107 -11.85 4.40 -0.89
C GLY A 107 -11.40 5.20 -2.12
N PRO A 108 -12.32 5.86 -2.85
CA PRO A 108 -11.98 6.74 -3.97
C PRO A 108 -10.99 7.85 -3.62
N LYS A 109 -11.10 8.47 -2.44
CA LYS A 109 -10.17 9.50 -1.96
C LYS A 109 -8.76 8.94 -1.71
N ASN A 110 -8.66 7.76 -1.11
CA ASN A 110 -7.40 7.06 -0.90
C ASN A 110 -6.72 6.72 -2.24
N ILE A 111 -7.48 6.14 -3.17
CA ILE A 111 -6.99 5.81 -4.51
C ILE A 111 -6.44 7.06 -5.20
N LYS A 112 -7.19 8.17 -5.16
CA LYS A 112 -6.80 9.43 -5.77
C LYS A 112 -5.49 9.94 -5.17
N ALA A 113 -5.40 10.06 -3.84
CA ALA A 113 -4.21 10.56 -3.16
C ALA A 113 -2.98 9.69 -3.44
N VAL A 114 -3.12 8.36 -3.35
CA VAL A 114 -2.03 7.41 -3.65
C VAL A 114 -1.50 7.61 -5.08
N ARG A 115 -2.39 7.76 -6.07
CA ARG A 115 -2.00 8.01 -7.46
C ARG A 115 -1.28 9.34 -7.65
N GLU A 116 -1.80 10.41 -7.06
CA GLU A 116 -1.20 11.75 -7.15
C GLU A 116 0.20 11.78 -6.54
N ILE A 117 0.39 11.14 -5.39
CA ILE A 117 1.69 11.06 -4.70
C ILE A 117 2.69 10.24 -5.51
N LEU A 118 2.29 9.05 -5.97
CA LEU A 118 3.17 8.20 -6.77
C LEU A 118 3.58 8.91 -8.08
N LEU A 119 2.64 9.59 -8.74
CA LEU A 119 2.91 10.39 -9.92
C LEU A 119 3.89 11.54 -9.61
N GLY A 120 3.68 12.28 -8.53
CA GLY A 120 4.58 13.36 -8.10
C GLY A 120 5.96 12.90 -7.65
N MET A 121 6.15 11.59 -7.46
CA MET A 121 7.43 10.95 -7.15
C MET A 121 8.06 10.25 -8.37
N ASP A 122 7.49 10.44 -9.56
CA ASP A 122 7.89 9.77 -10.81
C ASP A 122 7.84 8.23 -10.75
N LEU A 123 6.91 7.68 -9.97
CA LEU A 123 6.70 6.24 -9.82
C LEU A 123 5.47 5.79 -10.62
N LYS A 124 5.70 4.98 -11.66
CA LYS A 124 4.64 4.41 -12.49
C LYS A 124 3.98 3.22 -11.78
N ILE A 125 2.65 3.26 -11.71
CA ILE A 125 1.84 2.11 -11.30
C ILE A 125 1.78 1.12 -12.47
N LEU A 126 2.29 -0.10 -12.26
CA LEU A 126 2.31 -1.15 -13.26
C LEU A 126 1.02 -1.97 -13.28
N ASP A 127 0.38 -2.12 -12.12
CA ASP A 127 -0.82 -2.92 -11.97
C ASP A 127 -1.67 -2.40 -10.80
N ALA A 128 -2.98 -2.59 -10.88
CA ALA A 128 -3.91 -2.11 -9.88
C ALA A 128 -5.14 -3.01 -9.80
N TYR A 129 -5.44 -3.49 -8.58
CA TYR A 129 -6.72 -4.11 -8.28
C TYR A 129 -7.44 -3.33 -7.19
N ILE A 130 -8.14 -2.28 -7.63
CA ILE A 130 -8.72 -1.25 -6.76
C ILE A 130 -10.22 -1.05 -6.99
N GLY A 131 -10.89 -0.39 -6.05
CA GLY A 131 -12.30 -0.04 -6.18
C GLY A 131 -13.24 -1.23 -5.94
N GLY A 132 -14.42 -1.19 -6.56
CA GLY A 132 -15.48 -2.18 -6.35
C GLY A 132 -16.02 -2.17 -4.92
N GLU A 133 -16.67 -3.26 -4.53
CA GLU A 133 -17.41 -3.35 -3.26
C GLU A 133 -16.87 -4.47 -2.35
N ILE A 134 -15.79 -5.14 -2.76
CA ILE A 134 -15.27 -6.34 -2.10
C ILE A 134 -13.92 -6.06 -1.44
N SER A 135 -13.77 -6.50 -0.19
CA SER A 135 -12.52 -6.40 0.56
C SER A 135 -11.46 -7.38 0.04
N ARG A 136 -10.20 -6.96 0.08
CA ARG A 136 -9.06 -7.73 -0.46
C ARG A 136 -8.01 -7.96 0.61
N SER A 137 -7.43 -9.14 0.63
CA SER A 137 -6.18 -9.41 1.36
C SER A 137 -5.10 -9.73 0.34
N ILE A 138 -3.88 -9.24 0.58
CA ILE A 138 -2.76 -9.46 -0.35
C ILE A 138 -1.57 -10.09 0.35
N THR A 139 -0.88 -10.94 -0.39
CA THR A 139 0.34 -11.63 0.03
C THR A 139 1.40 -11.41 -1.04
N MET A 140 2.54 -10.81 -0.69
CA MET A 140 3.65 -10.56 -1.60
C MET A 140 4.86 -11.41 -1.24
N SER A 141 5.36 -12.19 -2.21
CA SER A 141 6.63 -12.91 -2.09
C SER A 141 7.81 -11.98 -2.33
N VAL A 142 8.76 -11.90 -1.40
CA VAL A 142 9.96 -11.07 -1.57
C VAL A 142 10.90 -11.67 -2.63
N ARG A 143 10.94 -13.00 -2.73
CA ARG A 143 11.76 -13.71 -3.73
C ARG A 143 11.42 -13.33 -5.16
N THR A 144 10.14 -13.21 -5.47
CA THR A 144 9.67 -13.09 -6.86
C THR A 144 8.95 -11.78 -7.16
N GLY A 145 8.51 -11.03 -6.15
CA GLY A 145 7.61 -9.89 -6.32
C GLY A 145 6.18 -10.27 -6.70
N ASN A 146 5.86 -11.57 -6.73
CA ASN A 146 4.50 -12.03 -7.03
C ASN A 146 3.55 -11.65 -5.89
N ILE A 147 2.35 -11.23 -6.28
CA ILE A 147 1.29 -10.85 -5.36
C ILE A 147 0.10 -11.77 -5.59
N GLU A 148 -0.31 -12.44 -4.53
CA GLU A 148 -1.57 -13.15 -4.46
C GLU A 148 -2.62 -12.23 -3.85
N VAL A 149 -3.82 -12.22 -4.43
CA VAL A 149 -4.97 -11.44 -3.95
C VAL A 149 -6.10 -12.39 -3.61
N ILE A 150 -6.60 -12.30 -2.38
CA ILE A 150 -7.77 -13.04 -1.92
C ILE A 150 -8.90 -12.05 -1.70
N THR A 151 -9.98 -12.22 -2.43
CA THR A 151 -11.24 -11.47 -2.21
C THR A 151 -12.14 -12.27 -1.28
N LEU A 152 -12.52 -11.67 -0.14
CA LEU A 152 -13.56 -12.23 0.72
C LEU A 152 -14.89 -11.56 0.36
N PRO A 153 -15.87 -12.27 -0.22
CA PRO A 153 -17.20 -11.71 -0.37
C PRO A 153 -17.75 -11.37 1.01
N PHE A 154 -18.42 -10.23 1.14
CA PHE A 154 -19.23 -9.94 2.32
C PHE A 154 -20.35 -10.99 2.34
N ASN A 155 -20.23 -12.02 3.19
CA ASN A 155 -21.36 -12.88 3.48
C ASN A 155 -22.35 -12.03 4.28
N PHE A 156 -23.44 -11.62 3.62
CA PHE A 156 -24.63 -11.06 4.26
C PHE A 156 -25.45 -12.16 4.91
#